data_AF-A0A507R318-F1
#
_entry.id   AF-A0A507R318-F1
#
_cell.length_a   1.000
_cell.length_b   1.000
_cell.length_c   1.000
_cell.angle_alpha   90.00
_cell.angle_beta   90.00
_cell.angle_gamma   90.00
#
_symmetry.space_group_name_H-M   'P 1'
#
loop_
_entity.id
_entity.type
_entity.pdbx_description
1 polymer ?
#
loop_
_entity_poly.entity_id
_entity_poly.type
_entity_poly.pdbx_seq_one_letter_code
_entity_poly.pdbx_strand_id
1 'polypeptide(L)'
;MPGYSFPPDLIAIVVSYLTLSPSYNPHIFQPLERVGQYACINRKWQMVVERHTFSTLDLTTLERLTQFEQIVAKNLQRRAYVHRINLVVQLEAYDLMARARF
;
A
#
# COMPACT_ATOMS: atom_id res chain seq x y z
N MET A 1 -4.34 32.12 15.08
CA MET A 1 -2.90 31.78 14.92
C MET A 1 -2.74 31.07 13.58
N PRO A 2 -2.09 31.67 12.57
CA PRO A 2 -1.78 30.94 11.35
C PRO A 2 -0.69 29.93 11.70
N GLY A 3 -1.09 28.70 12.01
CA GLY A 3 -0.15 27.63 12.34
C GLY A 3 0.71 27.34 11.12
N TYR A 4 2.03 27.31 11.31
CA TYR A 4 2.99 26.86 10.30
C TYR A 4 2.54 25.50 9.77
N SER A 5 2.13 25.47 8.49
CA SER A 5 1.68 24.24 7.86
C SER A 5 2.87 23.56 7.22
N PHE A 6 3.26 22.41 7.77
CA PHE A 6 4.34 21.60 7.21
C PHE A 6 4.05 21.31 5.72
N PRO A 7 5.01 21.59 4.81
CA PRO A 7 4.91 21.20 3.42
C PRO A 7 4.68 19.69 3.27
N PRO A 8 3.85 19.25 2.31
CA PRO A 8 3.60 17.83 2.06
C PRO A 8 4.90 17.02 1.84
N ASP A 9 5.91 17.62 1.22
CA ASP A 9 7.19 16.96 0.94
C ASP A 9 7.96 16.64 2.21
N LEU A 10 7.98 17.57 3.18
CA LEU A 10 8.60 17.32 4.47
C LEU A 10 7.82 16.26 5.27
N ILE A 11 6.48 16.26 5.19
CA ILE A 11 5.66 15.20 5.79
C ILE A 11 6.01 13.85 5.16
N ALA A 12 6.20 13.79 3.83
CA ALA A 12 6.54 12.55 3.13
C ALA A 12 7.91 12.00 3.57
N ILE A 13 8.89 12.87 3.75
CA ILE A 13 10.21 12.51 4.30
C ILE A 13 10.05 11.96 5.72
N VAL A 14 9.29 12.61 6.59
CA VAL A 14 9.07 12.11 7.95
C VAL A 14 8.38 10.75 7.93
N VAL A 15 7.32 10.59 7.13
CA VAL A 15 6.58 9.32 7.00
C VAL A 15 7.49 8.19 6.51
N SER A 16 8.39 8.44 5.55
CA SER A 16 9.30 7.39 5.06
C SER A 16 10.22 6.87 6.18
N TYR A 17 10.75 7.75 7.03
CA TYR A 17 11.54 7.33 8.19
C TYR A 17 10.71 6.58 9.23
N LEU A 18 9.44 6.91 9.40
CA LEU A 18 8.52 6.22 10.32
C LEU A 18 8.12 4.82 9.81
N THR A 19 8.32 4.52 8.52
CA THR A 19 8.05 3.20 7.94
C THR A 19 9.24 2.25 7.93
N LEU A 20 10.44 2.73 8.23
CA LEU A 20 11.63 1.90 8.34
C LEU A 20 11.63 1.22 9.72
N SER A 21 11.33 -0.08 9.77
CA SER A 21 11.56 -0.85 11.01
C SER A 21 13.05 -0.78 11.38
N PRO A 22 13.44 -0.74 12.67
CA PRO A 22 14.86 -0.75 13.09
C PRO A 22 15.65 -1.98 12.60
N SER A 23 14.95 -3.00 12.08
CA SER A 23 15.51 -4.19 11.43
C SER A 23 15.41 -4.14 9.89
N TYR A 24 15.28 -2.94 9.31
CA TYR A 24 15.06 -2.73 7.87
C TYR A 24 16.07 -3.49 7.02
N ASN A 25 15.59 -4.54 6.34
CA ASN A 25 16.35 -5.27 5.35
C ASN A 25 15.72 -4.97 3.98
N PRO A 26 16.44 -4.29 3.07
CA PRO A 26 15.91 -3.92 1.75
C PRO A 26 15.61 -5.14 0.86
N HIS A 27 16.05 -6.34 1.25
CA HIS A 27 15.82 -7.60 0.55
C HIS A 27 14.64 -8.40 1.11
N ILE A 28 13.99 -7.95 2.20
CA ILE A 28 12.86 -8.64 2.82
C ILE A 28 11.66 -7.70 2.82
N PHE A 29 10.52 -8.21 2.33
CA PHE A 29 9.27 -7.47 2.39
C PHE A 29 8.83 -7.34 3.86
N GLN A 30 8.88 -6.13 4.41
CA GLN A 30 8.48 -5.86 5.80
C GLN A 30 7.11 -5.19 5.82
N PRO A 31 6.20 -5.62 6.71
CA PRO A 31 4.93 -4.91 6.88
C PRO A 31 5.21 -3.49 7.35
N LEU A 32 4.65 -2.49 6.66
CA LEU A 32 4.73 -1.09 7.09
C LEU A 32 4.32 -1.01 8.58
N GLU A 33 5.24 -0.59 9.44
CA GLU A 33 4.88 -0.21 10.81
C GLU A 33 3.84 0.92 10.77
N ARG A 34 3.04 1.01 11.85
CA ARG A 34 1.75 1.72 11.94
C ARG A 34 1.86 3.23 11.68
N VAL A 35 2.11 3.66 10.45
CA VAL A 35 2.04 5.07 10.06
C VAL A 35 0.59 5.56 9.94
N GLY A 36 -0.38 4.64 9.87
CA GLY A 36 -1.81 4.96 9.81
C GLY A 36 -2.29 5.87 10.93
N GLN A 37 -1.70 5.81 12.13
CA GLN A 37 -2.06 6.68 13.25
C GLN A 37 -1.78 8.17 12.97
N TYR A 38 -0.79 8.48 12.14
CA TYR A 38 -0.43 9.85 11.79
C TYR A 38 -1.38 10.46 10.77
N ALA A 39 -2.23 9.65 10.11
CA ALA A 39 -3.26 10.16 9.22
C ALA A 39 -4.29 11.05 9.95
N CYS A 40 -4.43 10.91 11.26
CA CYS A 40 -5.38 11.68 12.06
C CYS A 40 -4.91 13.11 12.43
N ILE A 41 -3.64 13.48 12.16
CA ILE A 41 -3.10 14.79 12.55
C ILE A 41 -3.83 15.94 11.84
N ASN A 42 -3.91 15.87 10.51
CA ASN A 42 -4.69 16.79 9.67
C ASN A 42 -4.81 16.23 8.25
N ARG A 43 -5.57 16.91 7.37
CA ARG A 43 -5.78 16.48 5.98
C ARG A 43 -4.50 16.32 5.14
N LYS A 44 -3.46 17.12 5.39
CA LYS A 44 -2.18 16.99 4.66
C LYS A 44 -1.45 15.72 5.08
N TRP A 45 -1.40 15.44 6.38
CA TRP A 45 -0.84 14.19 6.90
C TRP A 45 -1.63 12.99 6.43
N GLN A 46 -2.97 13.04 6.48
CA GLN A 46 -3.83 12.00 5.93
C GLN A 46 -3.48 11.70 4.47
N MET A 47 -3.42 12.72 3.62
CA MET A 47 -3.10 12.56 2.20
C MET A 47 -1.75 11.89 1.99
N VAL A 48 -0.70 12.35 2.69
CA VAL A 48 0.66 11.81 2.53
C VAL A 48 0.76 10.38 3.06
N VAL A 49 0.15 10.11 4.21
CA VAL A 49 0.13 8.75 4.81
C VAL A 49 -0.67 7.80 3.92
N GLU A 50 -1.84 8.20 3.41
CA GLU A 50 -2.62 7.37 2.48
C GLU A 50 -1.86 7.14 1.17
N ARG A 51 -1.22 8.17 0.61
CA ARG A 51 -0.39 8.04 -0.60
C ARG A 51 0.77 7.06 -0.39
N HIS A 52 1.43 7.12 0.76
CA HIS A 52 2.51 6.21 1.10
C HIS A 52 2.00 4.77 1.33
N THR A 53 0.88 4.63 2.05
CA THR A 53 0.31 3.33 2.41
C THR A 53 -0.25 2.59 1.20
N PHE A 54 -0.93 3.29 0.29
CA PHE A 54 -1.56 2.69 -0.87
C PHE A 54 -0.67 2.63 -2.12
N SER A 55 0.55 3.20 -2.06
CA SER A 55 1.55 3.14 -3.12
C SER A 55 1.83 1.71 -3.59
N THR A 56 2.04 0.81 -2.64
CA THR A 56 2.32 -0.61 -2.90
C THR A 56 1.35 -1.47 -2.11
N LEU A 57 0.62 -2.34 -2.79
CA LEU A 57 -0.41 -3.20 -2.20
C LEU A 57 -0.08 -4.67 -2.39
N ASP A 58 -0.18 -5.44 -1.32
CA ASP A 58 -0.06 -6.90 -1.38
C ASP A 58 -1.43 -7.56 -1.28
N LEU A 59 -1.84 -8.14 -2.39
CA LEU A 59 -3.10 -8.86 -2.55
C LEU A 59 -2.80 -10.36 -2.59
N THR A 60 -2.10 -10.86 -1.57
CA THR A 60 -1.66 -12.26 -1.51
C THR A 60 -2.73 -13.21 -0.97
N THR A 61 -3.76 -12.67 -0.32
CA THR A 61 -4.87 -13.44 0.26
C THR A 61 -6.22 -12.90 -0.23
N LEU A 62 -7.24 -13.76 -0.21
CA LEU A 62 -8.60 -13.36 -0.58
C LEU A 62 -9.13 -12.22 0.31
N GLU A 63 -8.82 -12.26 1.61
CA GLU A 63 -9.20 -11.19 2.55
C GLU A 63 -8.61 -9.84 2.15
N ARG A 64 -7.33 -9.80 1.76
CA ARG A 64 -6.67 -8.57 1.28
C ARG A 64 -7.31 -8.06 -0.01
N LEU A 65 -7.72 -8.96 -0.89
CA LEU A 65 -8.43 -8.60 -2.13
C LEU A 65 -9.79 -7.96 -1.84
N THR A 66 -10.56 -8.52 -0.90
CA THR A 66 -11.84 -7.95 -0.46
C THR A 66 -11.65 -6.58 0.21
N GLN A 67 -10.65 -6.44 1.08
CA GLN A 67 -10.30 -5.16 1.70
C GLN A 67 -9.90 -4.12 0.66
N PHE A 68 -9.11 -4.51 -0.36
CA PHE A 68 -8.74 -3.64 -1.47
C PHE A 68 -9.97 -3.13 -2.22
N GLU A 69 -10.92 -4.01 -2.54
CA GLU A 69 -12.14 -3.62 -3.24
C GLU A 69 -12.94 -2.57 -2.46
N GLN A 70 -13.07 -2.76 -1.14
CA GLN A 70 -13.84 -1.87 -0.26
C GLN A 70 -13.14 -0.53 0.00
N ILE A 71 -11.82 -0.54 0.24
CA ILE A 71 -11.08 0.60 0.79
C ILE A 71 -10.43 1.45 -0.31
N VAL A 72 -9.99 0.81 -1.39
CA VAL A 72 -9.16 1.44 -2.44
C VAL A 72 -9.88 1.46 -3.78
N ALA A 73 -10.39 0.33 -4.28
CA ALA A 73 -10.92 0.24 -5.64
C ALA A 73 -12.15 1.14 -5.85
N LYS A 74 -13.03 1.23 -4.84
CA LYS A 74 -14.25 2.06 -4.86
C LYS A 74 -13.98 3.55 -4.58
N ASN A 75 -12.78 3.92 -4.13
CA ASN A 75 -12.42 5.29 -3.82
C ASN A 75 -11.47 5.86 -4.90
N LEU A 76 -11.99 6.78 -5.72
CA LEU A 76 -11.25 7.41 -6.83
C LEU A 76 -9.91 8.03 -6.41
N GLN A 77 -9.86 8.68 -5.25
CA GLN A 77 -8.66 9.35 -4.76
C GLN A 77 -7.60 8.34 -4.32
N ARG A 78 -7.99 7.31 -3.55
CA ARG A 78 -7.06 6.28 -3.07
C ARG A 78 -6.55 5.41 -4.21
N ARG A 79 -7.40 5.13 -5.20
CA ARG A 79 -7.01 4.42 -6.42
C ARG A 79 -5.89 5.15 -7.18
N ALA A 80 -5.91 6.49 -7.20
CA ALA A 80 -4.87 7.28 -7.85
C ALA A 80 -3.50 7.20 -7.14
N TYR A 81 -3.46 6.71 -5.90
CA TYR A 81 -2.20 6.52 -5.16
C TYR A 81 -1.54 5.17 -5.42
N VAL A 82 -2.25 4.21 -6.02
CA VAL A 82 -1.72 2.88 -6.28
C VAL A 82 -0.70 2.93 -7.41
N HIS A 83 0.52 2.47 -7.12
CA HIS A 83 1.61 2.42 -8.08
C HIS A 83 2.03 0.98 -8.41
N ARG A 84 2.02 0.10 -7.39
CA ARG A 84 2.41 -1.30 -7.53
C ARG A 84 1.42 -2.21 -6.81
N ILE A 85 1.08 -3.33 -7.45
CA ILE A 85 0.27 -4.40 -6.87
C ILE A 85 1.08 -5.68 -6.93
N ASN A 86 1.31 -6.30 -5.77
CA ASN A 86 1.85 -7.65 -5.67
C ASN A 86 0.67 -8.60 -5.48
N LEU A 87 0.36 -9.37 -6.53
CA LEU A 87 -0.76 -10.32 -6.55
C LEU A 87 -0.20 -11.74 -6.54
N VAL A 88 -0.75 -12.59 -5.67
CA VAL A 88 -0.48 -14.03 -5.70
C VAL A 88 -1.76 -14.72 -6.14
N VAL A 89 -1.70 -15.43 -7.27
CA VAL A 89 -2.83 -16.20 -7.81
C VAL A 89 -2.44 -17.67 -7.77
N GLN A 90 -3.31 -18.50 -7.19
CA GLN A 90 -3.18 -19.93 -7.31
C GLN A 90 -3.78 -20.35 -8.66
N LEU A 91 -2.91 -20.79 -9.56
CA LEU A 91 -3.33 -21.35 -10.85
C LEU A 91 -3.83 -22.79 -10.64
N GLU A 92 -4.71 -23.23 -11.53
CA GLU A 92 -5.14 -24.62 -11.58
C GLU A 92 -3.94 -25.55 -11.86
N ALA A 93 -4.05 -26.80 -11.44
CA ALA A 93 -3.02 -27.79 -11.71
C ALA A 93 -2.82 -27.93 -13.23
N TYR A 94 -1.56 -28.01 -13.64
CA TYR A 94 -1.20 -28.10 -15.05
C TYR A 94 -1.85 -29.32 -15.72
N ASP A 95 -2.79 -29.08 -16.64
CA ASP A 95 -3.45 -30.14 -17.39
C ASP A 95 -2.57 -30.60 -18.57
N LEU A 96 -1.92 -31.75 -18.38
CA LEU A 96 -1.11 -32.41 -19.42
C LEU A 96 -1.93 -32.81 -20.65
N MET A 97 -3.24 -33.08 -20.50
CA MET A 97 -4.10 -33.50 -21.59
C MET A 97 -4.50 -32.33 -22.50
N ALA A 98 -4.66 -31.13 -21.93
CA ALA A 98 -4.89 -29.91 -22.71
C ALA A 98 -3.69 -29.53 -23.62
N ARG A 99 -2.47 -29.91 -23.24
CA ARG A 99 -1.24 -29.66 -24.02
C ARG A 99 -1.16 -30.49 -25.30
N ALA A 100 -1.70 -31.71 -25.31
CA ALA A 100 -1.55 -32.64 -26.44
C ALA A 100 -2.40 -32.29 -27.68
N ARG A 101 -3.09 -31.14 -27.67
CA ARG A 101 -3.98 -30.68 -28.75
C ARG A 101 -3.42 -29.51 -29.58
N PHE A 102 -2.14 -29.17 -29.42
CA PHE A 102 -1.43 -28.19 -30.25
C PHE A 102 -0.26 -28.83 -30.99
#